data_AF-A0A2S1JSH8-F1
#
_entry.id   AF-A0A2S1JSH8-F1
#
_cell.length_a   1.000
_cell.length_b   1.000
_cell.length_c   1.000
_cell.angle_alpha   90.00
_cell.angle_beta   90.00
_cell.angle_gamma   90.00
#
_symmetry.space_group_name_H-M   'P 1'
#
loop_
_entity.id
_entity.type
_entity.pdbx_description
1 polymer ?
#
loop_
_entity_poly.entity_id
_entity_poly.type
_entity_poly.pdbx_seq_one_letter_code
_entity_poly.pdbx_strand_id
1 'polypeptide(L)'
;MLNLKTLPSQNGNSCAAHCTEIAVSGFDIRAPRPQSFVEDTLWRAIKWQNADLPPMPNGVDHPLVAANNSSPMRVRNYVNTQCPGRTGRILYDATQKDMCLQFAQPANRVDYNALFTNLIQPASNGGMPRNLLTDTYYNCAFMMFRGPSPGSAHEMGFHNILVAKDGSTVKYYNPNEDQPVWRADIGWRTLRHQNAGRHSYVWSGIAIEIT
;
A
#
# COMPACT_ATOMS: atom_id res chain seq x y z
N MET A 1 -17.05 14.49 -17.46
CA MET A 1 -16.80 13.19 -16.80
C MET A 1 -15.38 12.77 -17.15
N LEU A 2 -14.48 12.66 -16.18
CA LEU A 2 -13.18 12.03 -16.40
C LEU A 2 -13.41 10.52 -16.51
N ASN A 3 -13.18 9.96 -17.70
CA ASN A 3 -13.25 8.51 -17.94
C ASN A 3 -12.40 7.78 -16.89
N LEU A 4 -12.97 6.76 -16.24
CA LEU A 4 -12.22 5.88 -15.36
C LEU A 4 -11.08 5.27 -16.17
N LYS A 5 -9.85 5.65 -15.84
CA LYS A 5 -8.67 5.15 -16.56
C LYS A 5 -8.42 3.72 -16.13
N THR A 6 -8.50 2.81 -17.10
CA THR A 6 -7.97 1.46 -16.95
C THR A 6 -6.46 1.55 -17.11
N LEU A 7 -5.73 1.04 -16.13
CA LEU A 7 -4.27 1.00 -16.15
C LEU A 7 -3.82 -0.44 -16.47
N PRO A 8 -2.57 -0.65 -16.90
CA PRO A 8 -2.07 -1.98 -17.21
C PRO A 8 -2.27 -2.96 -16.04
N SER A 9 -2.63 -4.20 -16.36
CA SER A 9 -2.69 -5.31 -15.41
C SER A 9 -1.30 -5.67 -14.89
N GLN A 10 -1.22 -6.20 -13.67
CA GLN A 10 0.02 -6.79 -13.15
C GLN A 10 0.14 -8.24 -13.58
N ASN A 11 1.37 -8.68 -13.93
CA ASN A 11 1.67 -10.08 -14.17
C ASN A 11 2.49 -10.72 -13.01
N GLY A 12 2.58 -10.07 -11.83
CA GLY A 12 3.42 -10.52 -10.72
C GLY A 12 3.00 -10.04 -9.32
N ASN A 13 3.55 -10.69 -8.29
CA ASN A 13 3.11 -10.60 -6.88
C ASN A 13 3.57 -9.35 -6.08
N SER A 14 3.85 -8.20 -6.70
CA SER A 14 4.18 -6.98 -5.93
C SER A 14 3.37 -5.78 -6.36
N CYS A 15 2.19 -5.70 -5.78
CA CYS A 15 1.32 -4.53 -5.79
C CYS A 15 2.01 -3.24 -5.34
N ALA A 16 3.02 -3.33 -4.48
CA ALA A 16 3.76 -2.18 -3.97
C ALA A 16 4.53 -1.44 -5.07
N ALA A 17 5.26 -2.18 -5.92
CA ALA A 17 6.03 -1.62 -7.01
C ALA A 17 5.09 -0.87 -7.97
N HIS A 18 4.07 -1.55 -8.45
CA HIS A 18 3.12 -0.96 -9.38
C HIS A 18 2.33 0.22 -8.81
N CYS A 19 1.85 0.15 -7.56
CA CYS A 19 1.20 1.31 -6.92
C CYS A 19 2.17 2.49 -6.79
N THR A 20 3.46 2.23 -6.55
CA THR A 20 4.50 3.27 -6.51
C THR A 20 4.72 3.86 -7.90
N GLU A 21 4.80 3.05 -8.97
CA GLU A 21 4.91 3.58 -10.33
C GLU A 21 3.69 4.42 -10.71
N ILE A 22 2.46 3.92 -10.47
CA ILE A 22 1.24 4.69 -10.76
C ILE A 22 1.24 6.01 -9.99
N ALA A 23 1.68 6.03 -8.73
CA ALA A 23 1.80 7.26 -7.97
C ALA A 23 2.79 8.24 -8.62
N VAL A 24 3.92 7.74 -9.11
CA VAL A 24 5.01 8.56 -9.68
C VAL A 24 4.66 9.07 -11.07
N SER A 25 4.18 8.21 -11.98
CA SER A 25 3.75 8.61 -13.33
C SER A 25 2.31 9.15 -13.40
N GLY A 26 1.53 9.04 -12.32
CA GLY A 26 0.21 9.69 -12.18
C GLY A 26 0.26 11.22 -12.28
N PHE A 27 1.44 11.80 -12.10
CA PHE A 27 1.70 13.23 -12.32
C PHE A 27 2.33 13.54 -13.70
N ASP A 28 2.83 12.54 -14.41
CA ASP A 28 3.34 12.68 -15.79
C ASP A 28 2.70 11.63 -16.71
N ILE A 29 1.41 11.85 -16.98
CA ILE A 29 0.56 10.98 -17.80
C ILE A 29 1.04 10.85 -19.25
N ARG A 30 1.96 11.72 -19.70
CA ARG A 30 2.42 11.76 -21.10
C ARG A 30 3.44 10.68 -21.44
N ALA A 31 4.08 10.07 -20.45
CA ALA A 31 5.06 9.01 -20.66
C ALA A 31 4.84 7.86 -19.65
N PRO A 32 3.76 7.06 -19.79
CA PRO A 32 3.58 5.88 -18.96
C PRO A 32 4.77 4.94 -19.15
N ARG A 33 5.39 4.52 -18.04
CA ARG A 33 6.48 3.55 -18.11
C ARG A 33 5.93 2.16 -18.45
N PRO A 34 6.65 1.37 -19.26
CA PRO A 34 6.20 0.03 -19.64
C PRO A 34 6.21 -0.91 -18.43
N GLN A 35 5.39 -1.95 -18.48
CA GLN A 35 5.31 -2.98 -17.42
C GLN A 35 6.67 -3.62 -17.13
N SER A 36 7.51 -3.85 -18.14
CA SER A 36 8.87 -4.36 -17.96
C SER A 36 9.73 -3.45 -17.08
N PHE A 37 9.55 -2.13 -17.13
CA PHE A 37 10.25 -1.22 -16.21
C PHE A 37 9.83 -1.47 -14.76
N VAL A 38 8.52 -1.63 -14.52
CA VAL A 38 7.98 -1.95 -13.19
C VAL A 38 8.53 -3.28 -12.70
N GLU A 39 8.57 -4.30 -13.55
CA GLU A 39 8.97 -5.66 -13.17
C GLU A 39 10.49 -5.88 -13.06
N ASP A 40 11.30 -5.22 -13.88
CA ASP A 40 12.74 -5.43 -13.91
C ASP A 40 13.52 -4.45 -13.05
N THR A 41 13.05 -3.21 -12.94
CA THR A 41 13.78 -2.13 -12.26
C THR A 41 13.17 -1.87 -10.88
N LEU A 42 11.90 -1.48 -10.87
CA LEU A 42 11.20 -1.09 -9.64
C LEU A 42 10.97 -2.30 -8.73
N TRP A 43 10.50 -3.42 -9.29
CA TRP A 43 10.20 -4.62 -8.53
C TRP A 43 11.45 -5.21 -7.91
N ARG A 44 12.63 -5.16 -8.54
CA ARG A 44 13.89 -5.61 -7.90
C ARG A 44 14.29 -4.75 -6.71
N ALA A 45 14.14 -3.42 -6.83
CA ALA A 45 14.46 -2.49 -5.74
C ALA A 45 13.47 -2.59 -4.57
N ILE A 46 12.22 -2.97 -4.87
CA ILE A 46 11.11 -3.03 -3.91
C ILE A 46 10.79 -4.49 -3.47
N LYS A 47 11.37 -5.51 -4.12
CA LYS A 47 11.39 -6.93 -3.71
C LYS A 47 12.35 -7.12 -2.55
N TRP A 48 11.98 -8.05 -1.69
CA TRP A 48 12.79 -8.46 -0.56
C TRP A 48 13.99 -9.28 -1.02
N GLN A 49 15.18 -8.69 -0.90
CA GLN A 49 16.38 -9.43 -0.56
C GLN A 49 16.58 -9.30 0.95
N ASN A 50 16.76 -10.42 1.63
CA ASN A 50 16.91 -10.56 3.08
C ASN A 50 18.12 -9.81 3.70
N ALA A 51 18.85 -8.96 2.98
CA ALA A 51 20.23 -8.61 3.35
C ALA A 51 20.44 -7.26 4.06
N ASP A 52 19.55 -6.27 3.94
CA ASP A 52 19.88 -4.87 4.31
C ASP A 52 19.05 -4.26 5.45
N LEU A 53 18.32 -5.06 6.23
CA LEU A 53 17.73 -4.58 7.48
C LEU A 53 18.52 -5.19 8.65
N PRO A 54 18.90 -4.40 9.66
CA PRO A 54 19.51 -4.98 10.86
C PRO A 54 18.55 -6.04 11.45
N PRO A 55 19.08 -7.16 11.98
CA PRO A 55 18.27 -8.18 12.63
C PRO A 55 17.41 -7.53 13.71
N MET A 56 16.12 -7.85 13.70
CA MET A 56 15.17 -7.17 14.58
C MET A 56 15.33 -7.62 16.03
N PRO A 57 15.20 -6.70 17.01
CA PRO A 57 15.01 -7.10 18.40
C PRO A 57 13.77 -8.01 18.49
N ASN A 58 13.94 -9.20 19.07
CA ASN A 58 12.92 -10.24 19.30
C ASN A 58 12.57 -11.16 18.12
N GLY A 59 13.37 -11.22 17.03
CA GLY A 59 13.21 -12.27 16.01
C GLY A 59 11.91 -12.20 15.20
N VAL A 60 11.30 -11.01 15.11
CA VAL A 60 10.07 -10.73 14.34
C VAL A 60 10.40 -10.64 12.83
N ASP A 61 11.19 -11.57 12.31
CA ASP A 61 11.79 -11.45 10.97
C ASP A 61 10.92 -12.02 9.83
N HIS A 62 9.77 -12.66 10.11
CA HIS A 62 9.19 -13.56 9.10
C HIS A 62 7.68 -13.47 8.73
N PRO A 63 6.71 -13.14 9.60
CA PRO A 63 5.28 -13.17 9.18
C PRO A 63 4.83 -11.93 8.39
N LEU A 64 5.56 -10.83 8.61
CA LEU A 64 5.39 -9.46 8.13
C LEU A 64 5.02 -9.16 6.69
N VAL A 65 5.93 -9.72 5.90
CA VAL A 65 6.82 -8.90 5.08
C VAL A 65 7.18 -9.68 3.82
N ALA A 66 7.12 -11.01 3.87
CA ALA A 66 7.14 -11.86 2.69
C ALA A 66 5.91 -12.77 2.75
N ALA A 67 4.86 -12.53 1.95
CA ALA A 67 4.85 -13.16 0.63
C ALA A 67 4.41 -12.24 -0.53
N ASN A 68 3.80 -11.08 -0.29
CA ASN A 68 3.12 -10.32 -1.35
C ASN A 68 3.28 -8.78 -1.29
N ASN A 69 4.20 -8.22 -0.49
CA ASN A 69 4.16 -6.77 -0.28
C ASN A 69 5.43 -6.13 0.30
N SER A 70 5.68 -4.85 0.04
CA SER A 70 6.93 -4.17 0.42
C SER A 70 6.82 -3.27 1.64
N SER A 71 7.91 -3.14 2.40
CA SER A 71 8.03 -2.22 3.54
C SER A 71 7.70 -0.78 3.13
N PRO A 72 6.83 -0.06 3.87
CA PRO A 72 6.58 1.36 3.67
C PRO A 72 7.88 2.19 3.63
N MET A 73 8.88 1.83 4.46
CA MET A 73 10.18 2.51 4.47
C MET A 73 10.95 2.33 3.15
N ARG A 74 10.89 1.14 2.54
CA ARG A 74 11.54 0.90 1.24
C ARG A 74 10.85 1.66 0.11
N VAL A 75 9.51 1.70 0.12
CA VAL A 75 8.73 2.52 -0.83
C VAL A 75 9.13 3.99 -0.70
N ARG A 76 9.17 4.53 0.52
CA ARG A 76 9.65 5.90 0.79
C ARG A 76 11.05 6.15 0.24
N ASN A 77 11.99 5.26 0.54
CA ASN A 77 13.37 5.39 0.10
C ASN A 77 13.47 5.31 -1.43
N TYR A 78 12.72 4.42 -2.07
CA TYR A 78 12.67 4.34 -3.53
C TYR A 78 12.17 5.66 -4.12
N VAL A 79 11.05 6.21 -3.65
CA VAL A 79 10.52 7.49 -4.14
C VAL A 79 11.57 8.59 -3.99
N ASN A 80 12.20 8.71 -2.82
CA ASN A 80 13.16 9.79 -2.54
C ASN A 80 14.50 9.67 -3.29
N THR A 81 14.87 8.47 -3.76
CA THR A 81 16.19 8.24 -4.37
C THR A 81 16.13 7.93 -5.86
N GLN A 82 15.04 7.33 -6.33
CA GLN A 82 14.91 6.83 -7.71
C GLN A 82 13.86 7.61 -8.53
N CYS A 83 13.12 8.54 -7.90
CA CYS A 83 12.09 9.33 -8.59
C CYS A 83 12.40 10.84 -8.47
N PRO A 84 13.24 11.39 -9.37
CA PRO A 84 13.57 12.81 -9.37
C PRO A 84 12.33 13.70 -9.38
N GLY A 85 12.32 14.73 -8.54
CA GLY A 85 11.19 15.66 -8.42
C GLY A 85 10.01 15.14 -7.59
N ARG A 86 10.15 13.98 -6.93
CA ARG A 86 9.14 13.42 -6.00
C ARG A 86 9.67 13.34 -4.58
N THR A 87 8.75 13.42 -3.64
CA THR A 87 8.98 13.20 -2.21
C THR A 87 8.02 12.14 -1.68
N GLY A 88 8.57 11.15 -1.00
CA GLY A 88 7.86 10.14 -0.24
C GLY A 88 7.93 10.43 1.26
N ARG A 89 6.78 10.47 1.93
CA ARG A 89 6.66 10.63 3.38
C ARG A 89 5.84 9.50 3.97
N ILE A 90 6.36 8.85 5.02
CA ILE A 90 5.55 7.89 5.79
C ILE A 90 4.56 8.70 6.63
N LEU A 91 3.29 8.32 6.54
CA LEU A 91 2.21 8.79 7.39
C LEU A 91 1.70 7.63 8.24
N TYR A 92 1.25 7.95 9.45
CA TYR A 92 0.74 6.98 10.41
C TYR A 92 -0.55 7.47 11.11
N ASP A 93 -1.56 6.62 11.12
CA ASP A 93 -2.85 6.81 11.79
C ASP A 93 -3.03 5.70 12.83
N ALA A 94 -2.76 6.03 14.10
CA ALA A 94 -2.81 5.08 15.21
C ALA A 94 -4.22 4.52 15.44
N THR A 95 -5.26 5.36 15.28
CA THR A 95 -6.65 4.93 15.43
C THR A 95 -7.01 3.92 14.34
N GLN A 96 -6.61 4.18 13.10
CA GLN A 96 -6.81 3.22 12.02
C GLN A 96 -6.03 1.93 12.24
N LYS A 97 -4.78 2.01 12.72
CA LYS A 97 -4.00 0.83 13.11
C LYS A 97 -4.79 -0.04 14.09
N ASP A 98 -5.25 0.55 15.19
CA ASP A 98 -5.97 -0.19 16.22
C ASP A 98 -7.22 -0.88 15.67
N MET A 99 -7.98 -0.18 14.81
CA MET A 99 -9.13 -0.78 14.12
C MET A 99 -8.73 -1.94 13.20
N CYS A 100 -7.65 -1.79 12.44
CA CYS A 100 -7.17 -2.84 11.52
C CYS A 100 -6.72 -4.09 12.28
N LEU A 101 -6.01 -3.92 13.41
CA LEU A 101 -5.54 -5.03 14.24
C LEU A 101 -6.67 -5.85 14.88
N GLN A 102 -7.88 -5.29 15.03
CA GLN A 102 -9.05 -6.06 15.49
C GLN A 102 -9.41 -7.19 14.52
N PHE A 103 -9.11 -7.04 13.22
CA PHE A 103 -9.34 -8.06 12.21
C PHE A 103 -8.21 -9.08 12.08
N ALA A 104 -7.02 -8.77 12.59
CA ALA A 104 -5.88 -9.68 12.53
C ALA A 104 -6.09 -10.93 13.39
N GLN A 105 -5.44 -12.03 13.00
CA GLN A 105 -5.32 -13.22 13.82
C GLN A 105 -4.71 -12.86 15.18
N PRO A 106 -5.29 -13.31 16.30
CA PRO A 106 -4.76 -13.02 17.64
C PRO A 106 -3.26 -13.31 17.79
N ALA A 107 -2.79 -14.41 17.18
CA ALA A 107 -1.38 -14.80 17.20
C ALA A 107 -0.45 -13.76 16.54
N ASN A 108 -0.94 -13.05 15.53
CA ASN A 108 -0.14 -12.10 14.73
C ASN A 108 -0.19 -10.67 15.30
N ARG A 109 -1.17 -10.36 16.17
CA ARG A 109 -1.41 -8.98 16.64
C ARG A 109 -0.21 -8.36 17.34
N VAL A 110 0.52 -9.14 18.15
CA VAL A 110 1.69 -8.65 18.89
C VAL A 110 2.78 -8.22 17.93
N ASP A 111 3.09 -9.05 16.94
CA ASP A 111 4.10 -8.77 15.92
C ASP A 111 3.72 -7.56 15.07
N TYR A 112 2.44 -7.46 14.72
CA TYR A 112 1.92 -6.37 13.90
C TYR A 112 1.98 -5.05 14.66
N ASN A 113 1.62 -5.09 15.94
CA ASN A 113 1.74 -3.94 16.80
C ASN A 113 3.21 -3.51 17.02
N ALA A 114 4.12 -4.47 17.16
CA ALA A 114 5.56 -4.20 17.26
C ALA A 114 6.11 -3.55 15.98
N LEU A 115 5.76 -4.08 14.80
CA LEU A 115 6.11 -3.50 13.51
C LEU A 115 5.66 -2.04 13.42
N PHE A 116 4.39 -1.78 13.73
CA PHE A 116 3.80 -0.46 13.60
C PHE A 116 4.37 0.54 14.60
N THR A 117 4.54 0.14 15.86
CA THR A 117 4.97 1.03 16.96
C THR A 117 6.47 1.26 16.97
N ASN A 118 7.27 0.21 16.72
CA ASN A 118 8.72 0.26 16.91
C ASN A 118 9.48 0.59 15.63
N LEU A 119 8.92 0.28 14.45
CA LEU A 119 9.61 0.52 13.18
C LEU A 119 8.97 1.63 12.37
N ILE A 120 7.66 1.57 12.16
CA ILE A 120 6.99 2.47 11.22
C ILE A 120 6.70 3.82 11.85
N GLN A 121 6.15 3.85 13.07
CA GLN A 121 5.81 5.09 13.74
C GLN A 121 7.03 6.01 13.95
N PRO A 122 8.21 5.55 14.40
CA PRO A 122 9.38 6.42 14.54
C PRO A 122 9.91 6.94 13.20
N ALA A 123 9.72 6.18 12.11
CA ALA A 123 10.07 6.59 10.75
C ALA A 123 9.01 7.50 10.09
N SER A 124 7.87 7.71 10.75
CA SER A 124 6.77 8.53 10.25
C SER A 124 7.12 10.02 10.33
N ASN A 125 6.76 10.74 9.26
CA ASN A 125 6.96 12.18 9.13
C ASN A 125 5.67 12.98 9.39
N GLY A 126 4.64 12.34 9.97
CA GLY A 126 3.39 12.99 10.32
C GLY A 126 2.20 12.03 10.51
N GLY A 127 1.11 12.57 11.02
CA GLY A 127 -0.18 11.89 11.04
C GLY A 127 -0.85 11.93 9.67
N MET A 128 -1.74 10.97 9.40
CA MET A 128 -2.60 11.05 8.21
C MET A 128 -3.43 12.35 8.23
N PRO A 129 -3.48 13.12 7.14
CA PRO A 129 -4.31 14.32 7.09
C PRO A 129 -5.79 13.96 7.21
N ARG A 130 -6.56 14.81 7.92
CA ARG A 130 -8.02 14.63 8.06
C ARG A 130 -8.73 14.60 6.70
N ASN A 131 -8.24 15.39 5.76
CA ASN A 131 -8.69 15.45 4.38
C ASN A 131 -7.52 15.12 3.47
N LEU A 132 -7.70 14.15 2.56
CA LEU A 132 -6.70 13.88 1.52
C LEU A 132 -6.48 15.14 0.67
N LEU A 133 -5.24 15.35 0.27
CA LEU A 133 -4.83 16.47 -0.57
C LEU A 133 -5.08 16.13 -2.05
N THR A 134 -5.42 17.14 -2.84
CA THR A 134 -5.42 17.04 -4.31
C THR A 134 -3.98 16.98 -4.81
N ASP A 135 -3.76 16.38 -5.99
CA ASP A 135 -2.42 16.21 -6.56
C ASP A 135 -1.45 15.52 -5.61
N THR A 136 -1.95 14.56 -4.84
CA THR A 136 -1.16 13.74 -3.93
C THR A 136 -1.66 12.31 -4.02
N TYR A 137 -0.73 11.37 -4.09
CA TYR A 137 -1.03 9.96 -4.09
C TYR A 137 -0.58 9.33 -2.78
N TYR A 138 -1.40 8.43 -2.25
CA TYR A 138 -1.15 7.74 -1.00
C TYR A 138 -1.03 6.24 -1.29
N ASN A 139 0.19 5.72 -1.27
CA ASN A 139 0.43 4.29 -1.34
C ASN A 139 0.15 3.70 0.05
N CYS A 140 -1.05 3.16 0.22
CA CYS A 140 -1.59 2.74 1.50
C CYS A 140 -1.40 1.24 1.70
N ALA A 141 -0.88 0.86 2.87
CA ALA A 141 -0.79 -0.54 3.25
C ALA A 141 -2.13 -1.03 3.84
N PHE A 142 -2.69 -2.08 3.28
CA PHE A 142 -3.92 -2.71 3.73
C PHE A 142 -3.64 -4.12 4.23
N MET A 143 -4.33 -4.56 5.28
CA MET A 143 -4.44 -5.98 5.58
C MET A 143 -5.45 -6.61 4.61
N MET A 144 -5.06 -7.69 3.97
CA MET A 144 -5.85 -8.43 2.99
C MET A 144 -6.42 -9.69 3.60
N PHE A 145 -7.65 -10.02 3.20
CA PHE A 145 -8.37 -11.19 3.68
C PHE A 145 -8.91 -12.00 2.50
N ARG A 146 -8.97 -13.32 2.67
CA ARG A 146 -9.66 -14.24 1.76
C ARG A 146 -11.16 -14.20 2.05
N GLY A 147 -11.95 -13.79 1.07
CA GLY A 147 -13.40 -13.67 1.16
C GLY A 147 -13.89 -12.22 1.13
N PRO A 148 -15.21 -12.05 0.99
CA PRO A 148 -15.82 -10.76 0.66
C PRO A 148 -15.82 -9.76 1.82
N SER A 149 -15.57 -10.21 3.04
CA SER A 149 -15.54 -9.38 4.25
C SER A 149 -14.32 -9.73 5.12
N PRO A 150 -13.73 -8.73 5.81
CA PRO A 150 -12.57 -8.97 6.66
C PRO A 150 -12.87 -9.95 7.80
N GLY A 151 -11.93 -10.84 8.09
CA GLY A 151 -12.06 -11.83 9.16
C GLY A 151 -10.74 -12.51 9.48
N SER A 152 -10.44 -12.67 10.77
CA SER A 152 -9.15 -13.17 11.26
C SER A 152 -8.78 -14.55 10.71
N ALA A 153 -9.74 -15.47 10.61
CA ALA A 153 -9.52 -16.82 10.06
C ALA A 153 -9.06 -16.83 8.59
N HIS A 154 -9.12 -15.70 7.90
CA HIS A 154 -8.85 -15.58 6.47
C HIS A 154 -7.80 -14.53 6.14
N GLU A 155 -7.05 -14.06 7.13
CA GLU A 155 -5.95 -13.12 6.92
C GLU A 155 -4.90 -13.69 5.94
N MET A 156 -4.52 -12.89 4.94
CA MET A 156 -3.55 -13.28 3.90
C MET A 156 -2.24 -12.46 3.96
N GLY A 157 -2.14 -11.52 4.90
CA GLY A 157 -1.03 -10.57 5.01
C GLY A 157 -1.40 -9.18 4.51
N PHE A 158 -0.40 -8.41 4.07
CA PHE A 158 -0.62 -7.04 3.61
C PHE A 158 -0.67 -6.93 2.08
N HIS A 159 -1.40 -5.93 1.60
CA HIS A 159 -1.48 -5.52 0.20
C HIS A 159 -1.40 -3.99 0.08
N ASN A 160 -0.78 -3.46 -0.98
CA ASN A 160 -0.71 -2.00 -1.17
C ASN A 160 -1.76 -1.53 -2.17
N ILE A 161 -2.53 -0.53 -1.79
CA ILE A 161 -3.60 0.07 -2.60
C ILE A 161 -3.32 1.56 -2.69
N LEU A 162 -3.39 2.09 -3.91
CA LEU A 162 -3.17 3.52 -4.12
C LEU A 162 -4.47 4.28 -3.87
N VAL A 163 -4.38 5.40 -3.18
CA VAL A 163 -5.52 6.27 -2.88
C VAL A 163 -5.15 7.68 -3.30
N ALA A 164 -6.09 8.40 -3.91
CA ALA A 164 -5.91 9.77 -4.33
C ALA A 164 -7.23 10.53 -4.24
N LYS A 165 -7.14 11.86 -4.28
CA LYS A 165 -8.31 12.73 -4.34
C LYS A 165 -8.34 13.48 -5.66
N ASP A 166 -9.45 13.35 -6.36
CA ASP A 166 -9.76 14.06 -7.61
C ASP A 166 -10.95 14.99 -7.36
N GLY A 167 -10.67 16.30 -7.23
CA GLY A 167 -11.66 17.28 -6.78
C GLY A 167 -12.19 16.93 -5.39
N SER A 168 -13.50 16.71 -5.28
CA SER A 168 -14.15 16.27 -4.03
C SER A 168 -14.19 14.75 -3.85
N THR A 169 -13.81 13.98 -4.87
CA THR A 169 -13.98 12.52 -4.88
C THR A 169 -12.70 11.82 -4.47
N VAL A 170 -12.77 10.97 -3.45
CA VAL A 170 -11.69 10.04 -3.16
C VAL A 170 -11.80 8.84 -4.10
N LYS A 171 -10.66 8.46 -4.67
CA LYS A 171 -10.53 7.31 -5.55
C LYS A 171 -9.46 6.37 -5.01
N TYR A 172 -9.65 5.09 -5.26
CA TYR A 172 -8.64 4.08 -4.99
C TYR A 172 -8.33 3.27 -6.24
N TYR A 173 -7.13 2.72 -6.29
CA TYR A 173 -6.69 1.78 -7.30
C TYR A 173 -6.15 0.55 -6.58
N ASN A 174 -6.89 -0.55 -6.67
CA ASN A 174 -6.48 -1.84 -6.16
C ASN A 174 -5.80 -2.63 -7.29
N PRO A 175 -4.48 -2.79 -7.27
CA PRO A 175 -3.77 -3.53 -8.31
C PRO A 175 -4.08 -5.02 -8.38
N ASN A 176 -4.64 -5.61 -7.31
CA ASN A 176 -4.93 -7.05 -7.25
C ASN A 176 -6.23 -7.46 -7.96
N GLU A 177 -6.98 -6.48 -8.47
CA GLU A 177 -8.16 -6.78 -9.27
C GLU A 177 -7.72 -7.38 -10.61
N ASP A 178 -8.47 -8.36 -11.11
CA ASP A 178 -8.23 -8.94 -12.45
C ASP A 178 -8.24 -7.86 -13.55
N GLN A 179 -9.00 -6.76 -13.33
CA GLN A 179 -9.03 -5.56 -14.15
C GLN A 179 -8.91 -4.33 -13.26
N PRO A 180 -7.68 -3.89 -12.95
CA PRO A 180 -7.47 -2.83 -11.99
C PRO A 180 -7.76 -1.47 -12.64
N VAL A 181 -8.64 -0.71 -11.99
CA VAL A 181 -9.11 0.59 -12.44
C VAL A 181 -9.21 1.52 -11.24
N TRP A 182 -9.11 2.83 -11.49
CA TRP A 182 -9.47 3.81 -10.47
C TRP A 182 -10.97 3.72 -10.19
N ARG A 183 -11.34 3.53 -8.93
CA ARG A 183 -12.74 3.45 -8.47
C ARG A 183 -13.01 4.59 -7.51
N ALA A 184 -14.14 5.27 -7.68
CA ALA A 184 -14.63 6.24 -6.70
C ALA A 184 -15.15 5.48 -5.47
N ASP A 185 -14.80 5.93 -4.27
CA ASP A 185 -15.25 5.30 -3.03
C ASP A 185 -15.45 6.29 -1.89
N ILE A 186 -16.55 6.12 -1.16
CA ILE A 186 -16.87 6.84 0.08
C ILE A 186 -16.32 6.12 1.32
N GLY A 187 -15.78 4.90 1.18
CA GLY A 187 -15.34 4.01 2.26
C GLY A 187 -13.97 3.36 2.06
N TRP A 188 -13.03 4.02 1.37
CA TRP A 188 -11.75 3.42 0.92
C TRP A 188 -10.90 2.76 2.00
N ARG A 189 -11.09 3.13 3.27
CA ARG A 189 -10.40 2.54 4.43
C ARG A 189 -10.80 1.09 4.69
N THR A 190 -11.92 0.61 4.16
CA THR A 190 -12.34 -0.79 4.23
C THR A 190 -13.04 -1.20 2.95
N LEU A 191 -12.35 -2.01 2.15
CA LEU A 191 -12.84 -2.47 0.86
C LEU A 191 -13.43 -3.87 1.02
N ARG A 192 -14.69 -4.04 0.63
CA ARG A 192 -15.40 -5.32 0.66
C ARG A 192 -15.70 -5.79 -0.75
N HIS A 193 -15.94 -7.08 -0.90
CA HIS A 193 -16.31 -7.71 -2.17
C HIS A 193 -15.35 -7.42 -3.34
N GLN A 194 -14.06 -7.26 -3.04
CA GLN A 194 -13.02 -7.04 -4.04
C GLN A 194 -12.70 -8.34 -4.79
N ASN A 195 -12.16 -8.21 -6.01
CA ASN A 195 -11.85 -9.31 -6.91
C ASN A 195 -13.01 -10.32 -7.08
N ALA A 196 -14.17 -9.83 -7.51
CA ALA A 196 -15.42 -10.60 -7.65
C ALA A 196 -15.88 -11.28 -6.35
N GLY A 197 -15.65 -10.63 -5.20
CA GLY A 197 -16.04 -11.17 -3.89
C GLY A 197 -15.02 -12.11 -3.25
N ARG A 198 -13.88 -12.36 -3.90
CA ARG A 198 -12.84 -13.26 -3.38
C ARG A 198 -11.97 -12.63 -2.30
N HIS A 199 -11.95 -11.30 -2.19
CA HIS A 199 -11.09 -10.59 -1.25
C HIS A 199 -11.76 -9.40 -0.57
N SER A 200 -11.16 -8.99 0.54
CA SER A 200 -11.46 -7.75 1.24
C SER A 200 -10.19 -7.20 1.88
N TYR A 201 -10.21 -5.90 2.19
CA TYR A 201 -9.04 -5.15 2.62
C TYR A 201 -9.39 -4.16 3.70
N VAL A 202 -8.55 -4.03 4.73
CA VAL A 202 -8.68 -3.01 5.78
C VAL A 202 -7.42 -2.17 5.83
N TRP A 203 -7.53 -0.85 5.72
CA TRP A 203 -6.37 0.03 5.75
C TRP A 203 -5.67 -0.09 7.10
N SER A 204 -4.35 -0.24 7.10
CA SER A 204 -3.54 -0.47 8.31
C SER A 204 -3.26 0.80 9.11
N GLY A 205 -3.62 1.96 8.57
CA GLY A 205 -3.22 3.26 9.10
C GLY A 205 -1.85 3.72 8.62
N ILE A 206 -1.18 2.96 7.74
CA ILE A 206 0.10 3.36 7.16
C ILE A 206 -0.08 3.74 5.70
N ALA A 207 0.48 4.89 5.32
CA ALA A 207 0.56 5.31 3.94
C ALA A 207 1.92 5.93 3.64
N ILE A 208 2.35 5.83 2.39
CA ILE A 208 3.38 6.69 1.82
C ILE A 208 2.68 7.77 1.02
N GLU A 209 2.71 8.99 1.54
CA GLU A 209 2.36 10.19 0.80
C GLU A 209 3.43 10.47 -0.25
N ILE A 210 3.00 10.61 -1.50
CA ILE A 210 3.85 10.85 -2.67
C ILE A 210 3.38 12.16 -3.32
N THR A 211 4.27 13.14 -3.31
CA THR A 211 4.09 14.48 -3.89
C THR A 211 5.19 14.76 -4.90
#